data_AF-A0A844GG55-F1
#
_entry.id   AF-A0A844GG55-F1
#
_cell.length_a   1.000
_cell.length_b   1.000
_cell.length_c   1.000
_cell.angle_alpha   90.00
_cell.angle_beta   90.00
_cell.angle_gamma   90.00
#
_symmetry.space_group_name_H-M   'P 1'
#
loop_
_entity.id
_entity.type
_entity.pdbx_description
1 polymer ?
#
loop_
_entity_poly.entity_id
_entity_poly.type
_entity_poly.pdbx_seq_one_letter_code
_entity_poly.pdbx_strand_id
1 'polypeptide(L)'
;MALTDAQMADVRRYMGYALTGTTMPITNDQDVVYVQFGMVTMSLHHRLTTLSASEEAVLINTYLAPLNSMEQDIIGIRGNLDTAQASVWTHNALEQSDRDRLFDSWRRRMCQFIGAAPGLGLGLGGGIRVVRG
;
A
#
# COMPACT_ATOMS: atom_id res chain seq x y z
N MET A 1 -2.12 2.14 -21.16
CA MET A 1 -0.82 2.83 -21.04
C MET A 1 0.05 1.86 -20.24
N ALA A 2 1.23 2.21 -19.76
CA ALA A 2 1.94 1.34 -18.82
C ALA A 2 2.20 2.16 -17.55
N LEU A 3 2.23 1.51 -16.40
CA LEU A 3 2.57 2.17 -15.14
C LEU A 3 3.95 2.83 -15.28
N THR A 4 4.09 4.05 -14.76
CA THR A 4 5.39 4.70 -14.68
C THR A 4 6.27 4.02 -13.63
N ASP A 5 7.59 4.19 -13.73
CA ASP A 5 8.53 3.65 -12.72
C ASP A 5 8.17 4.12 -11.30
N ALA A 6 7.74 5.37 -11.15
CA ALA A 6 7.27 5.92 -9.89
C ALA A 6 6.02 5.20 -9.37
N GLN A 7 5.03 4.95 -10.25
CA GLN A 7 3.84 4.19 -9.88
C GLN A 7 4.17 2.75 -9.51
N MET A 8 5.10 2.10 -10.21
CA MET A 8 5.56 0.75 -9.84
C MET A 8 6.23 0.73 -8.47
N ALA A 9 7.03 1.75 -8.16
CA ALA A 9 7.64 1.91 -6.84
C ALA A 9 6.59 2.15 -5.74
N ASP A 10 5.60 3.02 -5.99
CA ASP A 10 4.51 3.29 -5.07
C ASP A 10 3.66 2.05 -4.79
N VAL A 11 3.34 1.25 -5.82
CA VAL A 11 2.64 -0.02 -5.63
C VAL A 11 3.40 -0.90 -4.63
N ARG A 12 4.71 -1.12 -4.82
CA ARG A 12 5.51 -1.96 -3.91
C ARG A 12 5.54 -1.42 -2.48
N ARG A 13 5.78 -0.11 -2.35
CA ARG A 13 5.84 0.58 -1.06
C ARG A 13 4.50 0.49 -0.33
N TYR A 14 3.39 0.75 -1.03
CA TYR A 14 2.06 0.63 -0.47
C TYR A 14 1.67 -0.81 -0.16
N MET A 15 2.17 -1.80 -0.88
CA MET A 15 2.01 -3.20 -0.50
C MET A 15 2.87 -3.62 0.69
N GLY A 16 3.77 -2.77 1.18
CA GLY A 16 4.62 -3.04 2.33
C GLY A 16 5.88 -3.84 2.01
N TYR A 17 6.29 -3.86 0.73
CA TYR A 17 7.56 -4.43 0.31
C TYR A 17 8.71 -3.43 0.48
N ALA A 18 9.88 -3.95 0.85
CA ALA A 18 11.08 -3.14 1.01
C ALA A 18 11.57 -2.61 -0.34
N LEU A 19 12.28 -1.48 -0.30
CA LEU A 19 13.00 -0.97 -1.46
C LEU A 19 14.07 -1.98 -1.90
N THR A 20 14.21 -2.18 -3.21
CA THR A 20 15.14 -3.16 -3.79
C THR A 20 16.48 -2.54 -4.19
N GLY A 21 16.52 -1.22 -4.40
CA GLY A 21 17.70 -0.53 -4.89
C GLY A 21 18.07 -0.93 -6.33
N THR A 22 19.30 -0.62 -6.74
CA THR A 22 19.81 -0.85 -8.11
C THR A 22 20.67 -2.10 -8.25
N THR A 23 21.13 -2.69 -7.13
CA THR A 23 22.01 -3.87 -7.13
C THR A 23 21.28 -5.16 -7.51
N MET A 24 19.95 -5.17 -7.39
CA MET A 24 19.09 -6.28 -7.80
C MET A 24 18.00 -5.74 -8.73
N PRO A 25 18.22 -5.82 -10.06
CA PRO A 25 17.26 -5.29 -11.02
C PRO A 25 15.98 -6.12 -10.94
N ILE A 26 14.85 -5.42 -10.90
CA ILE A 26 13.56 -6.09 -10.87
C ILE A 26 13.04 -6.27 -12.30
N THR A 27 12.92 -7.54 -12.71
CA THR A 27 12.49 -7.96 -14.04
C THR A 27 11.44 -9.07 -13.93
N ASN A 28 10.94 -9.58 -15.06
CA ASN A 28 9.95 -10.66 -15.08
C ASN A 28 10.44 -11.93 -14.35
N ASP A 29 11.72 -12.27 -14.51
CA ASP A 29 12.31 -13.49 -13.96
C ASP A 29 13.08 -13.24 -12.66
N GLN A 30 13.29 -11.97 -12.29
CA GLN A 30 14.02 -11.56 -11.09
C GLN A 30 13.19 -10.55 -10.31
N ASP A 31 12.34 -11.05 -9.40
CA ASP A 31 11.62 -10.22 -8.43
C ASP A 31 11.76 -10.84 -7.04
N VAL A 32 11.64 -10.04 -5.99
CA VAL A 32 11.55 -10.51 -4.61
C VAL A 32 10.16 -10.98 -4.25
N VAL A 33 9.16 -10.58 -5.02
CA VAL A 33 7.76 -10.92 -4.79
C VAL A 33 7.21 -11.72 -5.95
N TYR A 34 6.73 -12.91 -5.64
CA TYR A 34 5.96 -13.75 -6.54
C TYR A 34 4.53 -13.87 -6.06
N VAL A 35 3.60 -13.78 -7.00
CA VAL A 35 2.17 -13.93 -6.77
C VAL A 35 1.71 -15.25 -7.37
N GLN A 36 0.80 -15.93 -6.67
CA GLN A 36 0.19 -17.16 -7.14
C GLN A 36 -1.30 -16.94 -7.29
N PHE A 37 -1.84 -17.26 -8.47
CA PHE A 37 -3.27 -17.26 -8.74
C PHE A 37 -3.66 -18.54 -9.48
N GLY A 38 -4.45 -19.37 -8.81
CA GLY A 38 -4.73 -20.72 -9.27
C GLY A 38 -3.44 -21.53 -9.43
N MET A 39 -3.20 -22.03 -10.64
CA MET A 39 -2.03 -22.84 -10.98
C MET A 39 -0.84 -22.03 -11.53
N VAL A 40 -0.98 -20.71 -11.68
CA VAL A 40 0.05 -19.84 -12.25
C VAL A 40 0.76 -19.09 -11.14
N THR A 41 2.09 -19.13 -11.18
CA THR A 41 2.96 -18.29 -10.37
C THR A 41 3.73 -17.36 -11.30
N MET A 42 3.76 -16.07 -11.00
CA MET A 42 4.55 -15.08 -11.72
C MET A 42 5.09 -14.01 -10.78
N SER A 43 6.11 -13.28 -11.20
CA SER A 43 6.60 -12.13 -10.44
C SER A 43 5.56 -11.02 -10.36
N LEU A 44 5.62 -10.23 -9.28
CA LEU A 44 4.83 -9.01 -9.15
C LEU A 44 5.14 -8.04 -10.31
N HIS A 45 6.42 -7.93 -10.70
CA HIS A 45 6.81 -7.12 -11.85
C HIS A 45 6.08 -7.54 -13.12
N HIS A 46 6.10 -8.83 -13.46
CA HIS A 46 5.40 -9.34 -14.64
C HIS A 46 3.90 -9.05 -14.55
N ARG A 47 3.28 -9.24 -13.38
CA ARG A 47 1.86 -8.95 -13.17
C ARG A 47 1.52 -7.47 -13.45
N LEU A 48 2.35 -6.55 -12.97
CA LEU A 48 2.15 -5.10 -13.11
C LEU A 48 2.44 -4.58 -14.52
N THR A 49 3.33 -5.23 -15.27
CA THR A 49 3.66 -4.84 -16.65
C THR A 49 2.69 -5.44 -17.68
N THR A 50 1.86 -6.42 -17.31
CA THR A 50 0.87 -7.06 -18.18
C THR A 50 -0.58 -6.74 -17.82
N LEU A 51 -0.85 -5.64 -17.12
CA LEU A 51 -2.22 -5.22 -16.81
C LEU A 51 -2.96 -4.83 -18.09
N SER A 52 -4.24 -5.18 -18.17
CA SER A 52 -5.13 -4.57 -19.16
C SER A 52 -5.31 -3.08 -18.85
N ALA A 53 -5.67 -2.29 -19.87
CA ALA A 53 -5.88 -0.85 -19.69
C ALA A 53 -6.96 -0.52 -18.63
N SER A 54 -7.98 -1.38 -18.48
CA SER A 54 -9.00 -1.23 -17.44
C SER A 54 -8.47 -1.53 -16.03
N GLU A 55 -7.66 -2.58 -15.87
CA GLU A 55 -7.04 -2.90 -14.58
C GLU A 55 -6.05 -1.81 -14.15
N GLU A 56 -5.26 -1.30 -15.11
CA GLU A 56 -4.37 -0.16 -14.92
C GLU A 56 -5.14 1.08 -14.43
N ALA A 57 -6.24 1.42 -15.11
CA ALA A 57 -7.07 2.56 -14.73
C ALA A 57 -7.66 2.42 -13.33
N VAL A 58 -8.09 1.22 -12.92
CA VAL A 58 -8.56 0.96 -11.55
C VAL A 58 -7.42 1.10 -10.55
N LEU A 59 -6.25 0.52 -10.84
CA LEU A 59 -5.08 0.60 -9.97
C LEU A 59 -4.68 2.06 -9.71
N ILE A 60 -4.61 2.87 -10.77
CA ILE A 60 -4.22 4.28 -10.67
C ILE A 60 -5.30 5.11 -9.96
N ASN A 61 -6.54 5.06 -10.45
CA ASN A 61 -7.57 6.01 -10.04
C ASN A 61 -8.25 5.65 -8.71
N THR A 62 -8.39 4.35 -8.42
CA THR A 62 -9.06 3.87 -7.21
C THR A 62 -8.10 3.64 -6.06
N TYR A 63 -6.83 3.33 -6.34
CA TYR A 63 -5.85 3.02 -5.30
C TYR A 63 -4.71 4.04 -5.23
N LEU A 64 -3.87 4.17 -6.25
CA LEU A 64 -2.64 4.97 -6.14
C LEU A 64 -2.92 6.46 -5.87
N ALA A 65 -3.85 7.07 -6.62
CA ALA A 65 -4.17 8.49 -6.41
C ALA A 65 -4.78 8.75 -5.02
N PRO A 66 -5.81 8.01 -4.56
CA PRO A 66 -6.31 8.16 -3.19
C PRO A 66 -5.30 7.84 -2.09
N LEU A 67 -4.46 6.82 -2.26
CA LEU A 67 -3.42 6.48 -1.29
C LEU A 67 -2.38 7.59 -1.15
N ASN A 68 -1.97 8.21 -2.27
CA ASN A 68 -1.10 9.39 -2.25
C ASN A 68 -1.75 10.53 -1.46
N SER A 69 -3.04 10.81 -1.68
CA SER A 69 -3.76 11.83 -0.92
C SER A 69 -3.85 11.50 0.57
N MET A 70 -4.21 10.26 0.93
CA MET A 70 -4.30 9.83 2.32
C MET A 70 -2.96 9.93 3.06
N GLU A 71 -1.85 9.57 2.41
CA GLU A 71 -0.52 9.71 2.99
C GLU A 71 -0.16 11.17 3.28
N GLN A 72 -0.45 12.08 2.35
CA GLN A 72 -0.21 13.51 2.56
C GLN A 72 -1.12 14.08 3.65
N ASP A 73 -2.38 13.66 3.69
CA ASP A 73 -3.33 14.05 4.72
C ASP A 73 -2.85 13.66 6.12
N ILE A 74 -2.30 12.45 6.28
CA ILE A 74 -1.71 11.96 7.53
C ILE A 74 -0.56 12.87 7.98
N ILE A 75 0.37 13.19 7.09
CA ILE A 75 1.49 14.10 7.41
C ILE A 75 0.98 15.52 7.72
N GLY A 76 -0.10 15.94 7.06
CA GLY A 76 -0.72 17.25 7.24
C GLY A 76 -1.25 17.52 8.65
N ILE A 77 -1.68 16.49 9.38
CA ILE A 77 -2.22 16.64 10.76
C ILE A 77 -1.14 17.14 11.73
N ARG A 78 0.15 17.02 11.39
CA ARG A 78 1.27 17.46 12.26
C ARG A 78 1.10 18.87 12.82
N GLY A 79 0.45 19.78 12.07
CA GLY A 79 0.23 21.17 12.49
C GLY A 79 -0.79 21.33 13.63
N ASN A 80 -1.60 20.30 13.90
CA ASN A 80 -2.69 20.33 14.85
C ASN A 80 -2.47 19.41 16.06
N LEU A 81 -1.33 18.70 16.14
CA LEU A 81 -1.07 17.72 17.20
C LEU A 81 -1.02 18.36 18.61
N ASP A 82 -0.65 19.64 18.72
CA ASP A 82 -0.48 20.33 20.00
C ASP A 82 -1.75 21.07 20.47
N THR A 83 -2.84 21.08 19.68
CA THR A 83 -4.04 21.89 19.97
C THR A 83 -5.28 21.01 20.19
N ALA A 84 -5.59 20.72 21.45
CA ALA A 84 -6.76 19.92 21.82
C ALA A 84 -8.11 20.66 21.63
N GLN A 85 -8.11 21.99 21.72
CA GLN A 85 -9.30 22.82 21.54
C GLN A 85 -8.91 24.15 20.87
N ALA A 86 -9.55 24.45 19.74
CA ALA A 86 -9.45 25.73 19.06
C ALA A 86 -10.83 26.38 19.03
N SER A 87 -11.08 27.32 19.95
CA SER A 87 -12.38 27.98 20.11
C SER A 87 -13.51 26.99 20.42
N VAL A 88 -14.67 27.08 19.75
CA VAL A 88 -15.85 26.21 19.93
C VAL A 88 -15.64 24.83 19.28
N TRP A 89 -14.61 24.64 18.45
CA TRP A 89 -14.33 23.39 17.76
C TRP A 89 -13.52 22.42 18.63
N THR A 90 -14.04 21.21 18.81
CA THR A 90 -13.36 20.12 19.51
C THR A 90 -12.64 19.24 18.50
N HIS A 91 -11.34 19.01 18.71
CA HIS A 91 -10.54 18.14 17.85
C HIS A 91 -10.87 16.66 18.11
N ASN A 92 -10.87 15.83 17.06
CA ASN A 92 -10.96 14.37 17.23
C ASN A 92 -9.60 13.84 17.70
N ALA A 93 -9.49 13.53 18.99
CA ALA A 93 -8.27 12.99 19.58
C ALA A 93 -7.77 11.68 18.94
N LEU A 94 -8.63 10.97 18.19
CA LEU A 94 -8.29 9.73 17.49
C LEU A 94 -7.99 9.94 16.01
N GLU A 95 -8.04 11.17 15.49
CA GLU A 95 -7.97 11.47 14.06
C GLU A 95 -6.76 10.83 13.38
N GLN A 96 -5.56 11.02 13.93
CA GLN A 96 -4.34 10.42 13.42
C GLN A 96 -4.48 8.89 13.32
N SER A 97 -4.91 8.25 14.41
CA SER A 97 -5.06 6.79 14.46
C SER A 97 -6.12 6.26 13.50
N ASP A 98 -7.20 7.01 13.28
CA ASP A 98 -8.28 6.64 12.36
C ASP A 98 -7.83 6.75 10.90
N ARG A 99 -7.05 7.80 10.57
CA ARG A 99 -6.46 7.97 9.24
C ARG A 99 -5.41 6.91 8.93
N ASP A 100 -4.53 6.59 9.88
CA ASP A 100 -3.55 5.51 9.73
C ASP A 100 -4.26 4.16 9.47
N ARG A 101 -5.33 3.84 10.23
CA ARG A 101 -6.14 2.64 10.00
C ARG A 101 -6.83 2.63 8.65
N LEU A 102 -7.36 3.77 8.20
CA LEU A 102 -8.00 3.90 6.90
C LEU A 102 -6.97 3.65 5.78
N PHE A 103 -5.81 4.27 5.87
CA PHE A 103 -4.71 4.12 4.91
C PHE A 103 -4.27 2.66 4.79
N ASP A 104 -4.00 1.99 5.90
CA ASP A 104 -3.62 0.56 5.89
C ASP A 104 -4.73 -0.36 5.36
N SER A 105 -6.00 -0.06 5.66
CA SER A 105 -7.14 -0.81 5.11
C SER A 105 -7.19 -0.73 3.58
N TRP A 106 -6.99 0.46 3.01
CA TRP A 106 -6.97 0.64 1.55
C TRP A 106 -5.75 0.01 0.89
N ARG A 107 -4.57 0.07 1.53
CA ARG A 107 -3.36 -0.64 1.07
C ARG A 107 -3.59 -2.15 0.99
N ARG A 108 -4.26 -2.75 1.98
CA ARG A 108 -4.61 -4.18 1.97
C ARG A 108 -5.61 -4.53 0.87
N ARG A 109 -6.61 -3.67 0.62
CA ARG A 109 -7.55 -3.84 -0.50
C ARG A 109 -6.83 -3.79 -1.85
N MET A 110 -5.83 -2.91 -2.00
CA MET A 110 -4.98 -2.88 -3.19
C MET A 110 -4.20 -4.19 -3.36
N CYS A 111 -3.62 -4.74 -2.28
CA CYS A 111 -2.95 -6.05 -2.32
C CYS A 111 -3.90 -7.15 -2.82
N GLN A 112 -5.13 -7.17 -2.29
CA GLN A 112 -6.18 -8.11 -2.72
C GLN A 112 -6.54 -7.95 -4.20
N PHE A 113 -6.68 -6.71 -4.69
CA PHE A 113 -6.97 -6.43 -6.09
C PHE A 113 -5.86 -6.93 -7.02
N ILE A 114 -4.59 -6.75 -6.63
CA ILE A 114 -3.42 -7.23 -7.40
C ILE A 114 -3.31 -8.77 -7.34
N GLY A 115 -3.85 -9.39 -6.29
CA GLY A 115 -3.74 -10.83 -6.04
C GLY A 115 -2.43 -11.21 -5.33
N ALA A 116 -1.85 -10.28 -4.58
CA ALA A 116 -0.63 -10.51 -3.81
C ALA A 116 -0.91 -10.46 -2.31
N ALA A 117 -0.16 -11.21 -1.53
CA ALA A 117 -0.16 -11.03 -0.08
C ALA A 117 0.39 -9.64 0.30
N PRO A 118 -0.06 -9.05 1.42
CA PRO A 118 0.61 -7.89 2.00
C PRO A 118 2.04 -8.23 2.42
N GLY A 119 2.99 -7.33 2.15
CA GLY A 119 4.38 -7.44 2.59
C GLY A 119 4.56 -7.18 4.08
N LEU A 120 5.78 -7.41 4.58
CA LEU A 120 6.11 -7.29 6.00
C LEU A 120 5.84 -5.89 6.57
N GLY A 121 5.97 -4.83 5.76
CA GLY A 121 5.72 -3.45 6.17
C GLY A 121 4.25 -3.13 6.46
N LEU A 122 3.31 -3.96 6.03
CA LEU A 122 1.89 -3.87 6.42
C LEU A 122 1.58 -4.72 7.65
N GLY A 123 2.57 -5.38 8.25
CA GLY A 123 2.36 -6.38 9.28
C GLY A 123 1.73 -7.66 8.73
N LEU A 124 2.07 -8.79 9.35
CA LEU A 124 1.43 -10.07 9.07
C LEU A 124 -0.06 -9.91 9.39
N GLY A 125 -0.92 -9.85 8.36
CA GLY A 125 -2.39 -9.81 8.50
C GLY A 125 -2.99 -11.09 9.13
N GLY A 126 -2.19 -11.82 9.90
CA GLY A 126 -2.40 -13.10 10.55
C GLY A 126 -1.18 -13.51 11.38
N GLY A 127 -0.44 -12.55 11.97
CA GLY A 127 0.66 -12.87 12.87
C GLY A 127 0.19 -13.76 14.02
N ILE A 128 0.96 -14.82 14.32
CA ILE A 128 0.65 -15.75 15.41
C ILE A 128 0.68 -14.95 16.72
N ARG A 129 -0.51 -14.71 17.30
CA ARG A 129 -0.63 -14.22 18.66
C ARG A 129 -0.52 -15.41 19.61
N VAL A 130 0.66 -15.63 20.17
CA VAL A 130 0.82 -16.58 21.27
C VAL A 130 0.18 -15.96 22.51
N VAL A 131 -0.97 -16.52 22.94
CA VAL A 131 -1.61 -16.16 24.20
C VAL A 131 -1.20 -17.21 25.22
N ARG A 132 -0.66 -16.79 26.37
CA ARG A 132 -0.45 -17.73 27.49
C ARG A 132 -1.81 -18.14 28.05
N GLY A 133 -2.04 -19.44 28.15
CA GLY A 133 -3.14 -20.02 28.93
C GLY A 133 -2.87 -19.98 30.42
#